data_AF-A0A0B3ANT9-F1
#
_entry.id   AF-A0A0B3ANT9-F1
#
_cell.length_a   1.000
_cell.length_b   1.000
_cell.length_c   1.000
_cell.angle_alpha   90.00
_cell.angle_beta   90.00
_cell.angle_gamma   90.00
#
_symmetry.space_group_name_H-M   'P 1'
#
loop_
_entity.id
_entity.type
_entity.pdbx_description
1 polymer ?
#
loop_
_entity_poly.entity_id
_entity_poly.type
_entity_poly.pdbx_seq_one_letter_code
_entity_poly.pdbx_strand_id
1 'polypeptide(L)' 'MGKKDKKKKKMNPKKEKYLKFHKEKPSNMTYAPPQLDESQMQQVKLNEERIGFYMRTRVFYPEKFVNERKAKSKR' A
#
# COMPACT_ATOMS: atom_id res chain seq x y z
N MET A 1 48.18 6.65 25.80
CA MET A 1 47.07 6.88 24.85
C MET A 1 45.79 6.27 25.41
N GLY A 2 45.06 7.01 26.28
CA GLY A 2 43.90 6.49 27.01
C GLY A 2 42.64 6.44 26.13
N LYS A 3 42.07 5.25 25.96
CA LYS A 3 40.76 5.05 25.32
C LYS A 3 39.68 5.61 26.25
N LYS A 4 39.00 6.68 25.83
CA LYS A 4 37.83 7.21 26.54
C LYS A 4 36.66 6.25 26.33
N ASP A 5 36.33 5.48 27.35
CA ASP A 5 35.12 4.66 27.38
C ASP A 5 33.88 5.56 27.30
N LYS A 6 33.25 5.57 26.12
CA LYS A 6 31.95 6.21 25.91
C LYS A 6 30.93 5.44 26.74
N LYS A 7 30.61 5.96 27.94
CA LYS A 7 29.51 5.50 28.79
C LYS A 7 28.26 5.28 27.93
N LYS A 8 27.89 4.02 27.69
CA LYS A 8 26.61 3.66 27.06
C LYS A 8 25.51 4.13 28.01
N LYS A 9 24.83 5.23 27.69
CA LYS A 9 23.64 5.68 28.44
C LYS A 9 22.65 4.51 28.46
N LYS A 10 22.30 4.01 29.65
CA LYS A 10 21.25 3.00 29.82
C LYS A 10 19.97 3.56 29.19
N MET A 11 19.51 2.93 28.12
CA MET A 11 18.28 3.34 27.46
C MET A 11 17.09 3.01 28.36
N ASN A 12 16.06 3.86 28.33
CA ASN A 12 14.84 3.60 29.09
C ASN A 12 14.21 2.28 28.58
N PRO A 13 13.75 1.36 29.45
CA PRO A 13 13.14 0.08 29.07
C PRO A 13 12.02 0.21 28.04
N LYS A 14 11.25 1.31 28.07
CA LYS A 14 10.23 1.60 27.06
C LYS A 14 10.86 1.79 25.68
N LYS A 15 11.90 2.62 25.56
CA LYS A 15 12.60 2.86 24.29
C LYS A 15 13.24 1.59 23.73
N GLU A 16 13.75 0.72 24.59
CA GLU A 16 14.29 -0.58 24.17
C GLU A 16 13.21 -1.52 23.62
N LYS A 17 12.04 -1.62 24.27
CA LYS A 17 10.90 -2.40 23.74
C LYS A 17 10.43 -1.89 22.38
N TYR A 18 10.28 -0.56 22.24
CA TYR A 18 9.90 0.05 20.96
C TYR A 18 10.94 -0.21 19.85
N LEU A 19 12.24 -0.08 20.15
CA LEU A 19 13.30 -0.33 19.16
C LEU A 19 13.35 -1.80 18.71
N LYS A 20 13.12 -2.74 19.64
CA LYS A 20 13.07 -4.17 19.33
C LYS A 20 11.87 -4.49 18.42
N PHE A 21 10.69 -3.96 18.75
CA PHE A 21 9.48 -4.17 17.95
C PHE A 21 9.59 -3.61 16.51
N HIS A 22 10.29 -2.49 16.33
CA HIS A 22 10.53 -1.93 14.99
C HIS A 22 11.67 -2.63 14.23
N LYS A 23 12.63 -3.25 14.93
CA LYS A 23 13.68 -4.07 14.29
C LYS A 23 13.21 -5.45 13.89
N GLU A 24 12.25 -6.02 14.63
CA GLU A 24 11.69 -7.35 14.38
C GLU A 24 10.75 -7.39 13.18
N LYS A 25 10.22 -6.23 12.74
CA LYS A 25 9.48 -6.14 11.49
C LYS A 25 10.49 -6.08 10.35
N PRO A 26 10.58 -7.10 9.47
CA PRO A 26 11.37 -6.95 8.25
C PRO A 26 10.75 -5.80 7.45
N SER A 27 11.44 -4.66 7.38
CA SER A 27 11.00 -3.51 6.59
C SER A 27 10.99 -3.81 5.09
N ASN A 28 11.64 -4.91 4.71
CA ASN A 28 11.86 -5.31 3.34
C ASN A 28 11.15 -6.65 3.11
N MET A 29 9.81 -6.64 3.07
CA MET A 29 9.13 -7.65 2.27
C MET A 29 9.43 -7.32 0.81
N THR A 30 10.47 -7.93 0.26
CA THR A 30 10.74 -7.89 -1.17
C THR A 30 9.60 -8.64 -1.85
N TYR A 31 8.62 -7.89 -2.37
CA TYR A 31 7.56 -8.47 -3.18
C TYR A 31 8.18 -8.95 -4.50
N ALA A 32 8.33 -10.26 -4.63
CA ALA A 32 8.65 -10.89 -5.91
C ALA A 32 7.33 -11.27 -6.59
N PRO A 33 6.97 -10.68 -7.74
CA PRO A 33 5.79 -11.13 -8.46
C PRO A 33 5.99 -12.59 -8.90
N PRO A 34 4.93 -13.41 -8.88
CA PRO A 34 5.00 -14.78 -9.38
C PRO A 34 5.38 -14.76 -10.85
N GLN A 35 6.24 -15.71 -11.26
CA GLN A 35 6.47 -15.97 -12.68
C GLN A 35 5.21 -16.66 -13.22
N LEU A 36 4.51 -15.95 -14.09
CA LEU A 36 3.29 -16.43 -14.73
C LEU A 36 3.64 -17.04 -16.08
N ASP A 37 2.98 -18.14 -16.42
CA ASP A 37 3.03 -18.71 -17.77
C ASP A 37 2.33 -17.76 -18.76
N GLU A 38 2.63 -17.90 -20.06
CA GLU A 38 2.05 -17.04 -21.10
C GLU A 38 0.51 -17.04 -21.11
N SER A 39 -0.10 -18.22 -20.88
CA SER A 39 -1.55 -18.37 -20.78
C SER A 39 -2.14 -17.62 -19.58
N GLN A 40 -1.43 -17.64 -18.45
CA GLN A 40 -1.83 -16.93 -17.24
C GLN A 40 -1.69 -15.41 -17.42
N MET A 41 -0.62 -14.95 -18.08
CA MET A 41 -0.44 -13.54 -18.42
C MET A 41 -1.58 -13.02 -19.31
N GLN A 42 -1.99 -13.78 -20.32
CA GLN A 42 -3.12 -13.42 -21.17
C GLN A 42 -4.43 -13.33 -20.37
N GLN A 43 -4.66 -14.27 -19.45
CA GLN A 43 -5.85 -14.26 -18.60
C GLN A 43 -5.87 -13.05 -17.65
N VAL A 44 -4.72 -12.68 -17.08
CA VAL A 44 -4.58 -11.46 -16.26
C VAL A 44 -4.95 -10.23 -17.07
N LYS A 45 -4.42 -10.09 -18.28
CA LYS A 45 -4.73 -8.95 -19.17
C LYS A 45 -6.23 -8.84 -19.46
N LEU A 46 -6.89 -9.95 -19.80
CA LEU A 46 -8.33 -9.97 -20.06
C LEU A 46 -9.15 -9.60 -18.81
N ASN A 47 -8.70 -10.04 -17.62
CA ASN A 47 -9.35 -9.70 -16.37
C ASN A 47 -9.21 -8.20 -16.05
N GLU A 48 -8.04 -7.62 -16.28
CA GLU A 48 -7.79 -6.18 -16.10
C GLU A 48 -8.69 -5.33 -17.01
N GLU A 49 -8.83 -5.73 -18.28
CA GLU A 49 -9.73 -5.06 -19.23
C GLU A 49 -11.19 -5.13 -18.77
N ARG A 50 -11.65 -6.29 -18.29
CA ARG A 50 -13.01 -6.49 -17.74
C ARG A 50 -13.25 -5.64 -16.49
N ILE A 51 -12.29 -5.61 -15.56
CA ILE A 51 -12.38 -4.79 -14.34
C ILE A 51 -12.42 -3.31 -14.72
N GLY A 52 -11.53 -2.86 -15.61
CA GLY A 52 -11.50 -1.49 -16.08
C GLY A 52 -12.82 -1.06 -16.74
N PHE A 53 -13.42 -1.94 -17.55
CA PHE A 53 -14.74 -1.70 -18.13
C PHE A 53 -15.83 -1.59 -17.06
N TYR A 54 -15.87 -2.52 -16.10
CA TYR A 54 -16.85 -2.50 -15.01
C TYR A 54 -16.75 -1.21 -14.18
N MET A 55 -15.52 -0.79 -13.81
CA MET A 55 -15.31 0.42 -13.02
C MET A 55 -15.82 1.65 -13.79
N ARG A 56 -15.46 1.80 -15.07
CA ARG A 56 -15.92 2.91 -15.91
C ARG A 56 -17.44 2.96 -16.10
N THR A 57 -18.07 1.81 -16.29
CA THR A 57 -19.48 1.75 -16.71
C THR A 57 -20.47 1.61 -15.56
N ARG A 58 -20.09 0.98 -14.45
CA ARG A 58 -21.01 0.66 -13.36
C ARG A 58 -20.72 1.40 -12.05
N VAL A 59 -19.45 1.66 -11.74
CA VAL A 59 -19.10 2.32 -10.47
C VAL A 59 -19.18 3.85 -10.59
N PHE A 60 -18.71 4.43 -11.70
CA PHE A 60 -18.74 5.88 -11.89
C PHE A 60 -20.07 6.43 -12.47
N TYR A 61 -20.96 5.56 -12.95
CA TYR A 61 -22.26 5.98 -13.49
C TYR A 61 -23.18 6.61 -12.42
N PRO A 62 -23.34 6.04 -11.21
CA PRO A 62 -24.13 6.69 -10.16
C PRO A 62 -23.56 8.04 -9.71
N GLU A 63 -22.24 8.20 -9.68
CA GLU A 63 -21.61 9.47 -9.30
C GLU A 63 -21.90 10.60 -10.29
N LYS A 64 -21.92 10.30 -11.60
CA LYS A 64 -22.28 11.30 -12.62
C LYS A 64 -23.69 11.87 -12.39
N PHE A 65 -24.68 11.01 -12.16
CA PHE A 65 -26.05 11.46 -11.88
C PHE A 65 -26.17 12.24 -10.57
N VAL A 66 -25.45 11.83 -9.52
CA VAL A 66 -25.42 12.55 -8.24
C VAL A 66 -24.78 13.92 -8.39
N ASN A 67 -23.69 14.02 -9.15
CA ASN A 67 -22.98 15.28 -9.41
C ASN A 67 -23.83 16.23 -10.28
N GLU A 68 -24.49 15.73 -11.31
CA GLU A 68 -25.42 16.51 -12.14
C GLU A 68 -26.61 17.03 -11.33
N ARG A 69 -27.20 16.20 -10.46
CA ARG A 69 -28.30 16.62 -9.59
C ARG A 69 -27.85 17.70 -8.61
N LYS A 70 -26.67 17.55 -8.01
CA LYS A 70 -26.08 18.57 -7.13
C LYS A 70 -25.77 19.87 -7.88
N ALA A 71 -25.29 19.81 -9.12
CA ALA A 71 -25.02 20.98 -9.94
C ALA A 71 -26.30 21.73 -10.31
N LYS A 72 -27.38 21.00 -10.67
CA LYS A 72 -28.70 21.59 -10.97
C LYS A 72 -29.38 22.18 -9.74
N SER A 73 -29.20 21.58 -8.55
CA SER A 73 -29.79 22.09 -7.30
C SER A 73 -29.10 23.33 -6.73
N LYS A 74 -27.88 23.65 -7.19
CA LYS A 74 -27.12 24.83 -6.75
C LYS A 74 -27.31 26.05 -7.66
N ARG A 75 -28.07 25.90 -8.75
CA ARG A 75 -28.51 26.96 -9.64
C ARG A 75 -29.93 27.36 -9.29
#